data_AF-A0AAW2QN57-F1
#
_entry.id   AF-A0AAW2QN57-F1
#
_cell.length_a   1.000
_cell.length_b   1.000
_cell.length_c   1.000
_cell.angle_alpha   90.00
_cell.angle_beta   90.00
_cell.angle_gamma   90.00
#
_symmetry.space_group_name_H-M   'P 1'
#
loop_
_entity.id
_entity.type
_entity.pdbx_description
1 polymer ?
#
loop_
_entity_poly.entity_id
_entity_poly.type
_entity_poly.pdbx_seq_one_letter_code
_entity_poly.pdbx_strand_id
1 'polypeptide(L)'
;MPKVFASHIHWYSFTINSLKSLSPKSFDPCKKPLKLVYTYDNIIHGLGALLSNAELESLRKSQGLVFDYIDRNVTLDTTHTFEFLSLNPVTGLWPASQYGKDVILGVIDAGVWPESLSFKDDGND
;
A
#
# COMPACT_ATOMS: atom_id res chain seq x y z
N MET A 1 -5.19 10.91 16.69
CA MET A 1 -4.61 12.24 16.41
C MET A 1 -4.92 13.21 17.54
N PRO A 2 -4.00 14.13 17.90
CA PRO A 2 -4.27 15.20 18.85
C PRO A 2 -5.42 16.11 18.38
N LYS A 3 -6.31 16.52 19.30
CA LYS A 3 -7.48 17.36 19.00
C LYS A 3 -7.15 18.73 18.37
N VAL A 4 -5.89 19.15 18.44
CA VAL A 4 -5.42 20.44 17.92
C VAL A 4 -5.37 20.48 16.38
N PHE A 5 -5.38 19.31 15.73
CA PHE A 5 -5.28 19.21 14.28
C PHE A 5 -6.65 18.95 13.65
N ALA A 6 -6.90 19.58 12.50
CA ALA A 6 -8.15 19.44 11.76
C ALA A 6 -8.31 18.07 11.07
N SER A 7 -7.20 17.44 10.67
CA SER A 7 -7.20 16.10 10.05
C SER A 7 -5.84 15.41 10.15
N HIS A 8 -5.81 14.09 9.96
CA HIS A 8 -4.58 13.29 10.08
C HIS A 8 -3.48 13.76 9.14
N ILE A 9 -3.83 14.16 7.92
CA ILE A 9 -2.87 14.72 6.95
C ILE A 9 -2.17 15.99 7.48
N HIS A 10 -2.88 16.87 8.21
CA HIS A 10 -2.27 18.06 8.82
C HIS A 10 -1.33 17.67 9.96
N TRP A 11 -1.76 16.75 10.83
CA TRP A 11 -0.93 16.25 11.92
C TRP A 11 0.35 15.58 11.40
N TYR A 12 0.24 14.72 10.39
CA TYR A 12 1.37 14.04 9.78
C TYR A 12 2.32 15.01 9.08
N SER A 13 1.78 15.95 8.30
CA SER A 13 2.59 16.98 7.63
C SER A 13 3.34 17.85 8.63
N PHE A 14 2.69 18.23 9.73
CA PHE A 14 3.32 18.99 10.81
C PHE A 14 4.45 18.20 11.47
N THR A 15 4.20 16.94 11.82
CA THR A 15 5.20 16.05 12.43
C THR A 15 6.44 15.91 11.53
N ILE A 16 6.24 15.64 10.24
CA ILE A 16 7.30 15.52 9.24
C ILE A 16 8.08 16.83 9.09
N ASN A 17 7.41 17.97 9.01
CA ASN A 17 8.08 19.27 8.88
C ASN A 17 8.88 19.66 10.14
N SER A 18 8.38 19.31 11.33
CA SER A 18 9.11 19.49 12.59
C SER A 18 10.39 18.65 12.63
N LEU A 19 10.35 17.39 12.15
CA LEU A 19 11.55 16.57 12.01
C LEU A 19 12.57 17.18 11.03
N LYS A 20 12.11 17.77 9.91
CA LYS A 20 13.01 18.46 8.97
C LYS A 20 13.78 19.59 9.61
N SER A 21 13.14 20.38 10.47
CA SER A 21 13.81 21.51 11.12
C SER A 21 14.84 21.07 12.15
N LEU A 22 14.66 19.89 12.75
CA LEU A 22 15.58 19.31 13.73
C LEU A 22 16.75 18.57 13.08
N SER A 23 16.58 18.10 11.84
CA SER A 23 17.62 17.38 11.09
C SER A 23 18.74 18.36 10.68
N PRO A 24 20.00 18.09 11.03
CA PRO A 24 21.12 18.91 10.59
C PRO A 24 21.16 18.96 9.06
N LYS A 25 21.39 20.16 8.50
CA LYS A 25 21.70 20.35 7.08
C LYS A 25 23.10 19.80 6.81
N SER A 26 23.19 18.48 6.70
CA SER A 26 24.37 17.77 6.26
C SER A 26 24.39 17.79 4.73
N PHE A 27 25.49 18.28 4.15
CA PHE A 27 25.80 18.11 2.72
C PHE A 27 26.37 16.70 2.50
N ASP A 28 25.59 15.68 2.83
CA ASP A 28 25.89 14.31 2.44
C ASP A 28 25.10 14.01 1.15
N PRO A 29 25.75 13.84 -0.01
CA PRO A 29 25.09 13.55 -1.27
C PRO A 29 24.32 12.20 -1.26
N CYS A 30 24.61 11.30 -0.31
CA CYS A 30 23.91 10.03 -0.15
C CYS A 30 22.65 10.15 0.75
N LYS A 31 22.49 11.25 1.50
CA LYS A 31 21.35 11.42 2.39
C LYS A 31 20.09 11.78 1.59
N LYS A 32 19.14 10.85 1.50
CA LYS A 32 17.83 11.12 0.92
C LYS A 32 17.08 12.15 1.79
N PRO A 33 16.41 13.16 1.17
CA PRO A 33 15.67 14.15 1.93
C PRO A 33 14.44 13.51 2.58
N LEU A 34 14.16 13.91 3.82
CA LEU A 34 12.94 13.51 4.51
C LEU A 34 11.71 13.93 3.70
N LYS A 35 10.84 12.97 3.36
CA LYS A 35 9.69 13.20 2.48
C LYS A 35 8.49 12.37 2.92
N LEU A 36 7.35 13.02 3.10
CA LEU A 36 6.06 12.35 3.21
C LEU A 36 5.69 11.81 1.82
N VAL A 37 5.48 10.49 1.71
CA VAL A 37 5.16 9.79 0.45
C VAL A 37 3.65 9.61 0.32
N TYR A 38 3.01 9.12 1.39
CA TYR A 38 1.57 8.83 1.39
C TYR A 38 0.99 8.95 2.80
N THR A 39 -0.32 9.20 2.88
CA THR A 39 -1.08 9.23 4.14
C THR A 39 -2.28 8.31 4.04
N TYR A 40 -2.42 7.41 5.00
CA TYR A 40 -3.55 6.51 5.15
C TYR A 40 -4.52 7.12 6.17
N ASP A 41 -5.80 7.25 5.79
CA ASP A 41 -6.83 7.89 6.66
C ASP A 41 -8.18 7.16 6.67
N ASN A 42 -8.34 6.07 5.90
CA ASN A 42 -9.62 5.38 5.78
C ASN A 42 -9.75 4.21 6.76
N ILE A 43 -8.94 3.17 6.57
CA ILE A 43 -9.00 1.92 7.38
C ILE A 43 -7.91 1.92 8.45
N ILE A 44 -6.74 2.46 8.10
CA ILE A 44 -5.58 2.57 8.99
C ILE A 44 -5.18 4.04 9.00
N HIS A 45 -4.86 4.57 10.18
CA HIS A 45 -4.30 5.91 10.34
C HIS A 45 -2.78 5.81 10.40
N GLY A 46 -2.10 6.22 9.33
CA GLY A 46 -0.65 6.13 9.24
C GLY A 46 -0.08 6.93 8.08
N LEU A 47 1.24 6.85 7.91
CA LEU A 47 1.93 7.52 6.82
C LEU A 47 3.06 6.64 6.29
N GLY A 48 3.32 6.75 4.98
CA GLY A 48 4.56 6.31 4.37
C GLY A 48 5.48 7.51 4.20
N ALA A 49 6.73 7.40 4.66
CA ALA A 49 7.71 8.47 4.51
C ALA A 49 9.12 7.92 4.28
N LEU A 50 9.93 8.70 3.55
CA LEU A 50 11.36 8.53 3.48
C LEU A 50 11.98 9.20 4.70
N LEU A 51 12.63 8.41 5.54
CA LEU A 51 13.29 8.83 6.77
C LEU A 51 14.70 8.22 6.83
N SER A 52 15.66 8.97 7.34
CA SER A 52 16.91 8.37 7.82
C SER A 52 16.68 7.65 9.15
N ASN A 53 17.60 6.74 9.53
CA ASN A 53 17.50 6.03 10.82
C ASN A 53 17.44 7.01 12.00
N ALA A 54 18.22 8.11 11.97
CA ALA A 54 18.20 9.11 13.04
C ALA A 54 16.86 9.86 13.13
N GLU A 55 16.21 10.12 12.00
CA GLU A 55 14.88 10.73 11.94
C GLU A 55 13.81 9.75 12.44
N LEU A 56 13.90 8.46 12.09
CA LEU A 56 13.02 7.42 12.60
C LEU A 56 13.12 7.28 14.13
N GLU A 57 14.34 7.26 14.68
CA GLU A 57 14.55 7.22 16.14
C GLU A 57 13.98 8.45 16.85
N SER A 58 14.01 9.60 16.18
CA SER A 58 13.38 10.83 16.69
C SER A 58 11.86 10.72 16.65
N LEU A 59 11.30 10.12 15.58
CA LEU A 59 9.87 9.88 15.43
C LEU A 59 9.34 8.87 16.46
N ARG A 60 10.12 7.84 16.80
CA ARG A 60 9.79 6.83 17.83
C ARG A 60 9.57 7.42 19.21
N LYS A 61 10.16 8.58 19.48
CA LYS A 61 9.97 9.33 20.74
C LYS A 61 8.71 10.20 20.72
N SER A 62 8.05 10.37 19.56
CA SER A 62 6.86 11.19 19.44
C SER A 62 5.63 10.48 20.03
N GLN A 63 4.79 11.24 20.73
CA GLN A 63 3.54 10.73 21.26
C GLN A 63 2.55 10.53 20.10
N GLY A 64 2.27 9.27 19.77
CA GLY A 64 1.30 8.90 18.73
C GLY A 64 1.82 7.91 17.68
N LEU A 65 3.12 7.60 17.66
CA LEU A 65 3.62 6.46 16.90
C LEU A 65 3.30 5.17 17.67
N VAL A 66 2.51 4.29 17.05
CA VAL A 66 2.16 2.99 17.63
C VAL A 66 3.07 1.89 17.10
N PHE A 67 3.39 1.93 15.82
CA PHE A 67 4.21 0.93 15.13
C PHE A 67 4.90 1.56 13.92
N ASP A 68 6.07 1.03 13.57
CA ASP A 68 6.80 1.36 12.34
C ASP A 68 7.38 0.10 11.70
N TYR A 69 7.48 0.10 10.38
CA TYR A 69 8.12 -0.96 9.61
C TYR A 69 8.78 -0.37 8.37
N ILE A 70 9.88 -1.01 7.96
CA ILE A 70 10.59 -0.65 6.72
C ILE A 70 9.81 -1.21 5.55
N ASP A 71 9.60 -0.38 4.53
CA ASP A 71 9.00 -0.79 3.26
C ASP A 71 9.86 -1.87 2.57
N ARG A 72 9.23 -2.90 2.03
CA ARG A 72 9.91 -4.07 1.44
C ARG A 72 9.41 -4.34 0.05
N ASN A 73 10.33 -4.70 -0.84
CA ASN A 73 9.96 -5.21 -2.14
C ASN A 73 9.28 -6.57 -1.97
N VAL A 74 8.19 -6.77 -2.69
CA VAL A 74 7.48 -8.05 -2.79
C VAL A 74 7.81 -8.65 -4.16
N THR A 75 8.03 -9.96 -4.21
CA THR A 75 8.25 -10.73 -5.44
C THR A 75 6.97 -11.46 -5.83
N LEU A 76 6.71 -11.60 -7.13
CA LEU A 76 5.58 -12.37 -7.63
C LEU A 76 5.83 -13.88 -7.43
N ASP A 77 4.87 -14.57 -6.83
CA ASP A 77 5.01 -16.00 -6.50
C ASP A 77 4.64 -16.93 -7.68
N THR A 78 3.68 -16.55 -8.52
CA THR A 78 3.28 -17.33 -9.72
C THR A 78 2.48 -16.48 -10.72
N THR A 79 2.57 -16.81 -12.00
CA THR A 79 1.71 -16.27 -13.08
C THR A 79 0.67 -17.30 -13.58
N HIS A 80 0.65 -18.52 -13.00
CA HIS A 80 -0.19 -19.65 -13.43
C HIS A 80 -1.11 -20.14 -12.30
N THR A 81 -1.97 -19.25 -11.79
CA THR A 81 -2.81 -19.49 -10.60
C THR A 81 -3.80 -20.65 -10.76
N PHE A 82 -4.37 -20.86 -11.94
CA PHE A 82 -5.40 -21.90 -12.12
C PHE A 82 -4.82 -23.32 -12.01
N GLU A 83 -3.60 -23.55 -12.52
CA GLU A 83 -2.91 -24.83 -12.37
C GLU A 83 -2.47 -25.05 -10.92
N PHE A 84 -1.93 -24.00 -10.29
CA PHE A 84 -1.55 -24.03 -8.87
C PHE A 84 -2.73 -24.41 -7.97
N LEU A 85 -3.92 -23.88 -8.25
CA LEU A 85 -5.15 -24.20 -7.51
C LEU A 85 -5.89 -25.44 -8.05
N SER A 86 -5.37 -26.11 -9.07
CA SER A 86 -6.00 -27.28 -9.73
C SER A 86 -7.45 -27.03 -10.18
N LEU A 87 -7.74 -25.83 -10.69
CA LEU A 87 -9.06 -25.45 -11.16
C LEU A 87 -9.35 -26.04 -12.55
N ASN A 88 -10.59 -26.48 -12.77
CA ASN A 88 -11.03 -27.13 -14.00
C ASN A 88 -12.29 -26.45 -14.57
N PRO A 89 -12.35 -26.13 -15.88
CA PRO A 89 -13.49 -25.43 -16.48
C PRO A 89 -14.75 -26.28 -16.61
N VAL A 90 -14.65 -27.61 -16.54
CA VAL A 90 -15.76 -28.54 -16.76
C VAL A 90 -16.29 -29.10 -15.44
N THR A 91 -15.43 -29.28 -14.44
CA THR A 91 -15.79 -29.90 -13.16
C THR A 91 -15.19 -29.15 -11.97
N GLY A 92 -15.68 -29.45 -10.77
CA GLY A 92 -15.12 -28.89 -9.53
C GLY A 92 -15.62 -27.47 -9.22
N LEU A 93 -14.73 -26.64 -8.67
CA LEU A 93 -15.12 -25.40 -8.00
C LEU A 93 -15.74 -24.36 -8.95
N TRP A 94 -15.21 -24.20 -10.17
CA TRP A 94 -15.71 -23.21 -11.12
C TRP A 94 -17.17 -23.45 -11.54
N PRO A 95 -17.58 -24.63 -12.03
CA PRO A 95 -18.99 -24.91 -12.27
C PRO A 95 -19.85 -24.80 -11.00
N ALA A 96 -19.35 -25.29 -9.86
CA ALA A 96 -20.09 -25.27 -8.59
C ALA A 96 -20.35 -23.85 -8.06
N SER A 97 -19.45 -22.90 -8.33
CA SER A 97 -19.58 -21.49 -7.97
C SER A 97 -20.25 -20.64 -9.06
N GLN A 98 -20.84 -21.26 -10.09
CA GLN A 98 -21.34 -20.57 -11.29
C GLN A 98 -20.31 -19.60 -11.89
N TYR A 99 -19.04 -20.02 -11.90
CA TYR A 99 -17.90 -19.23 -12.37
C TYR A 99 -17.73 -17.87 -11.70
N GLY A 100 -18.31 -17.68 -10.51
CA GLY A 100 -18.25 -16.42 -9.77
C GLY A 100 -19.29 -15.38 -10.20
N LYS A 101 -20.39 -15.82 -10.83
CA LYS A 101 -21.52 -14.94 -11.16
C LYS A 101 -21.98 -14.15 -9.94
N ASP A 102 -22.22 -12.85 -10.14
CA ASP A 102 -22.64 -11.87 -9.12
C ASP A 102 -21.64 -11.68 -7.97
N VAL A 103 -20.35 -12.01 -8.18
CA VAL A 103 -19.27 -11.79 -7.21
C VAL A 103 -18.23 -10.82 -7.77
N ILE A 104 -17.83 -9.85 -6.96
CA ILE A 104 -16.71 -8.95 -7.27
C ILE A 104 -15.44 -9.49 -6.60
N LEU A 105 -14.46 -9.91 -7.40
CA LEU A 105 -13.11 -10.23 -6.92
C LEU A 105 -12.17 -9.02 -7.07
N GLY A 106 -11.69 -8.50 -5.95
CA GLY A 106 -10.57 -7.55 -5.95
C GLY A 106 -9.24 -8.29 -6.04
N VAL A 107 -8.44 -7.98 -7.06
CA VAL A 107 -7.10 -8.56 -7.27
C VAL A 107 -6.05 -7.45 -7.09
N ILE A 108 -5.08 -7.69 -6.21
CA ILE A 108 -3.92 -6.81 -6.00
C ILE A 108 -2.73 -7.46 -6.69
N ASP A 109 -2.38 -6.95 -7.88
CA ASP A 109 -1.29 -7.45 -8.73
C ASP A 109 -0.65 -6.29 -9.50
N ALA A 110 0.32 -6.57 -10.38
CA ALA A 110 0.98 -5.60 -11.25
C ALA A 110 0.03 -4.93 -12.26
N GLY A 111 -1.17 -5.46 -12.44
CA GLY A 111 -2.22 -4.94 -13.30
C GLY A 111 -2.82 -6.00 -14.21
N VAL A 112 -3.76 -5.57 -15.03
CA VAL A 112 -4.37 -6.38 -16.10
C VAL A 112 -4.21 -5.65 -17.43
N TRP A 113 -4.40 -6.35 -18.54
CA TRP A 113 -4.49 -5.76 -19.87
C TRP A 113 -5.97 -5.70 -20.31
N PRO A 114 -6.70 -4.60 -20.06
CA PRO A 114 -8.15 -4.55 -20.24
C PRO A 114 -8.60 -4.80 -21.69
N GLU A 115 -7.74 -4.53 -22.67
CA GLU A 115 -8.03 -4.70 -24.09
C GLU A 115 -7.85 -6.15 -24.56
N SER A 116 -7.41 -7.06 -23.69
CA SER A 116 -7.21 -8.46 -24.05
C SER A 116 -8.57 -9.10 -24.33
N LEU A 117 -8.62 -9.98 -25.33
CA LEU A 117 -9.83 -10.73 -25.67
C LEU A 117 -10.39 -11.54 -24.49
N SER A 118 -9.54 -11.95 -23.54
CA SER A 118 -9.97 -12.67 -22.33
C SER A 118 -10.80 -11.81 -21.36
N PHE A 119 -10.76 -10.48 -21.48
CA PHE A 119 -11.57 -9.54 -20.71
C PHE A 119 -12.70 -8.91 -21.54
N LYS A 120 -12.92 -9.38 -22.78
CA LYS A 120 -13.99 -8.90 -23.63
C LYS A 120 -15.32 -9.44 -23.11
N ASP A 121 -16.10 -8.56 -22.52
CA ASP A 121 -17.49 -8.84 -22.14
C ASP A 121 -18.42 -8.36 -23.26
N ASP A 122 -19.09 -9.31 -23.92
CA ASP A 122 -20.06 -9.02 -24.97
C ASP A 122 -21.48 -8.78 -24.39
N GLY A 123 -21.65 -8.81 -23.07
CA GLY A 123 -22.90 -8.46 -22.38
C GLY A 123 -24.08 -9.37 -22.69
N ASN A 124 -23.82 -10.62 -23.11
CA ASN A 124 -24.85 -11.57 -23.57
C ASN A 124 -25.38 -12.51 -22.49
N ASP A 125 -25.26 -12.15 -21.21
CA ASP A 125 -25.78 -12.90 -20.06
C ASP A 125 -27.17 -12.43 -19.60
#